data_AF-A0A8T3V1P3-F1
#
_entry.id   AF-A0A8T3V1P3-F1
#
_cell.length_a   1.000
_cell.length_b   1.000
_cell.length_c   1.000
_cell.angle_alpha   90.00
_cell.angle_beta   90.00
_cell.angle_gamma   90.00
#
_symmetry.space_group_name_H-M   'P 1'
#
loop_
_entity.id
_entity.type
_entity.pdbx_description
1 polymer ?
#
loop_
_entity_poly.entity_id
_entity_poly.type
_entity_poly.pdbx_seq_one_letter_code
_entity_poly.pdbx_strand_id
1 'polypeptide(L)'
;MDLIFDVTGLSSEEEKFSDSKKDVLKFLKIIGVDTRFISYTPEKIYINNLRFSKFSRTREATFNKQYPEIEVVRSSLFQKICSRSAKVLTLEIKPNSTILMPEDNFICEVLLEPYTRKYGVKLVYEGDYDLKVNPLILDDKVNTIFEGIFAGEGLNLINNDDEIYPLANVSLDWINSFLEVDGQDLMECENNDDLANSFSEFLNDVAPQFKENVVSASDFIDMKLKNKN
;
A
#
# COMPACT_ATOMS: atom_id res chain seq x y z
N MET A 1 1.54 45.78 -6.51
CA MET A 1 1.77 44.91 -7.68
C MET A 1 1.17 43.58 -7.33
N ASP A 2 -0.12 43.48 -7.63
CA ASP A 2 -0.94 42.31 -7.39
C ASP A 2 -0.79 41.33 -8.55
N LEU A 3 -0.52 40.07 -8.23
CA LEU A 3 -0.79 38.94 -9.12
C LEU A 3 -1.92 38.14 -8.48
N ILE A 4 -3.11 38.73 -8.53
CA ILE A 4 -4.36 37.98 -8.39
C ILE A 4 -4.43 37.10 -9.63
N PHE A 5 -4.23 35.79 -9.43
CA PHE A 5 -4.61 34.80 -10.43
C PHE A 5 -6.12 34.89 -10.59
N ASP A 6 -6.55 35.62 -11.61
CA ASP A 6 -7.93 35.74 -12.01
C ASP A 6 -8.35 34.42 -12.69
N VAL A 7 -9.12 33.61 -11.96
CA VAL A 7 -9.66 32.31 -12.42
C VAL A 7 -10.93 32.52 -13.26
N THR A 8 -11.23 33.74 -13.71
CA THR A 8 -12.43 34.03 -14.51
C THR A 8 -12.33 33.62 -15.99
N GLY A 9 -11.21 33.04 -16.42
CA GLY A 9 -10.99 32.59 -17.81
C GLY A 9 -11.43 31.16 -18.17
N LEU A 10 -12.04 30.41 -17.24
CA LEU A 10 -12.54 29.04 -17.48
C LEU A 10 -14.07 28.95 -17.60
N SER A 11 -14.75 30.09 -17.77
CA SER A 11 -16.19 30.18 -17.96
C SER A 11 -16.62 29.97 -19.42
N SER A 12 -16.36 28.78 -19.96
CA SER A 12 -17.07 28.30 -21.14
C SER A 12 -17.35 26.82 -21.00
N GLU A 13 -18.62 26.55 -20.65
CA GLU A 13 -19.24 25.27 -20.27
C GLU A 13 -19.07 24.94 -18.78
N GLU A 14 -20.19 24.96 -18.04
CA GLU A 14 -20.30 24.30 -16.75
C GLU A 14 -19.99 22.81 -16.98
N GLU A 15 -18.72 22.41 -16.88
CA GLU A 15 -18.33 21.00 -16.90
C GLU A 15 -19.05 20.33 -15.73
N LYS A 16 -20.16 19.64 -16.03
CA LYS A 16 -20.87 18.82 -15.06
C LYS A 16 -19.99 17.61 -14.78
N PHE A 17 -19.31 17.62 -13.64
CA PHE A 17 -18.63 16.45 -13.14
C PHE A 17 -19.66 15.40 -12.69
N SER A 18 -19.48 14.16 -13.13
CA SER A 18 -20.19 13.01 -12.57
C SER A 18 -19.41 12.39 -11.41
N ASP A 19 -20.01 11.43 -10.72
CA ASP A 19 -19.35 10.63 -9.67
C ASP A 19 -18.44 9.52 -10.25
N SER A 20 -18.21 9.52 -11.56
CA SER A 20 -17.30 8.55 -12.17
C SER A 20 -15.86 8.76 -11.69
N LYS A 21 -15.12 7.66 -11.50
CA LYS A 21 -13.68 7.69 -11.15
C LYS A 21 -12.88 8.68 -11.99
N LYS A 22 -13.17 8.74 -13.30
CA LYS A 22 -12.47 9.63 -14.24
C LYS A 22 -12.69 11.10 -13.89
N ASP A 23 -13.93 11.48 -13.59
CA ASP A 23 -14.31 12.86 -13.30
C ASP A 23 -13.83 13.30 -11.91
N VAL A 24 -13.92 12.42 -10.91
CA VAL A 24 -13.36 12.68 -9.57
C VAL A 24 -11.85 12.94 -9.66
N LEU A 25 -11.11 12.07 -10.35
CA LEU A 25 -9.67 12.23 -10.54
C LEU A 25 -9.31 13.45 -11.40
N LYS A 26 -10.14 13.81 -12.39
CA LYS A 26 -9.97 15.03 -13.19
C LYS A 26 -10.14 16.27 -12.30
N PHE A 27 -11.19 16.31 -11.48
CA PHE A 27 -11.44 17.42 -10.56
C PHE A 27 -10.30 17.59 -9.55
N LEU A 28 -9.80 16.50 -8.96
CA LEU A 28 -8.65 16.53 -8.05
C LEU A 28 -7.41 17.17 -8.71
N LYS A 29 -7.14 16.85 -9.98
CA LYS A 29 -6.05 17.49 -10.74
C LYS A 29 -6.30 18.98 -10.96
N ILE A 30 -7.54 19.38 -11.27
CA ILE A 30 -7.92 20.79 -11.48
C ILE A 30 -7.67 21.62 -10.22
N ILE A 31 -8.02 21.10 -9.04
CA ILE A 31 -7.75 21.79 -7.77
C ILE A 31 -6.27 21.67 -7.31
N GLY A 32 -5.42 21.03 -8.10
CA GLY A 32 -3.97 20.94 -7.89
C GLY A 32 -3.52 19.82 -6.94
N VAL A 33 -4.32 18.76 -6.78
CA VAL A 33 -3.95 17.53 -6.06
C VAL A 33 -3.18 16.60 -7.00
N ASP A 34 -2.05 16.07 -6.55
CA ASP A 34 -1.32 15.03 -7.27
C ASP A 34 -1.95 13.66 -6.97
N THR A 35 -2.82 13.24 -7.88
CA THR A 35 -3.57 11.97 -7.78
C THR A 35 -2.68 10.72 -7.72
N ARG A 36 -1.37 10.82 -7.99
CA ARG A 36 -0.43 9.70 -7.85
C ARG A 36 -0.11 9.37 -6.39
N PHE A 37 -0.44 10.25 -5.44
CA PHE A 37 -0.13 10.06 -4.02
C PHE A 37 -1.38 9.96 -3.14
N ILE A 38 -2.49 9.59 -3.75
CA ILE A 38 -3.75 9.24 -3.11
C ILE A 38 -4.26 7.93 -3.71
N SER A 39 -5.05 7.19 -2.95
CA SER A 39 -5.80 6.05 -3.43
C SER A 39 -7.27 6.41 -3.48
N TYR A 40 -7.92 6.13 -4.60
CA TYR A 40 -9.34 6.40 -4.81
C TYR A 40 -10.17 5.13 -4.73
N THR A 41 -11.23 5.17 -3.93
CA THR A 41 -12.35 4.24 -3.93
C THR A 41 -13.65 5.05 -4.15
N PRO A 42 -14.78 4.42 -4.52
CA PRO A 42 -16.04 5.13 -4.71
C PRO A 42 -16.49 5.94 -3.48
N GLU A 43 -16.20 5.47 -2.28
CA GLU A 43 -16.64 6.09 -1.02
C GLU A 43 -15.55 6.94 -0.36
N LYS A 44 -14.28 6.61 -0.58
CA LYS A 44 -13.15 7.19 0.17
C LYS A 44 -11.96 7.54 -0.71
N ILE A 45 -11.29 8.64 -0.39
CA ILE A 45 -9.95 9.00 -0.87
C ILE A 45 -8.96 8.90 0.27
N TYR A 46 -8.03 7.96 0.16
CA TYR A 46 -6.95 7.78 1.12
C TYR A 46 -5.74 8.61 0.71
N ILE A 47 -5.16 9.36 1.63
CA ILE A 47 -3.93 10.12 1.37
C ILE A 47 -2.72 9.27 1.72
N ASN A 48 -1.99 8.83 0.69
CA ASN A 48 -0.82 7.95 0.84
C ASN A 48 0.42 8.74 1.26
N ASN A 49 0.52 9.99 0.80
CA ASN A 49 1.57 10.92 1.21
C ASN A 49 1.05 12.35 1.24
N LEU A 50 0.99 12.95 2.43
CA LEU A 50 0.45 14.29 2.62
C LEU A 50 1.23 15.36 1.85
N ARG A 51 2.56 15.27 1.83
CA ARG A 51 3.43 16.27 1.19
C ARG A 51 3.32 16.20 -0.32
N PHE A 52 3.38 15.00 -0.89
CA PHE A 52 3.43 14.80 -2.34
C PHE A 52 2.05 14.88 -3.01
N SER A 53 0.98 14.46 -2.31
CA SER A 53 -0.39 14.63 -2.83
C SER A 53 -0.76 16.11 -3.00
N LYS A 54 -0.10 17.02 -2.28
CA LYS A 54 -0.45 18.44 -2.22
C LYS A 54 -1.92 18.65 -1.80
N PHE A 55 -2.57 17.66 -1.18
CA PHE A 55 -3.97 17.76 -0.82
C PHE A 55 -4.10 18.52 0.52
N SER A 56 -4.08 19.84 0.46
CA SER A 56 -4.21 20.71 1.64
C SER A 56 -5.64 20.70 2.20
N ARG A 57 -5.83 21.22 3.42
CA ARG A 57 -7.18 21.41 4.00
C ARG A 57 -8.08 22.31 3.15
N THR A 58 -7.51 23.34 2.52
CA THR A 58 -8.24 24.22 1.59
C THR A 58 -8.73 23.47 0.35
N ARG A 59 -7.88 22.59 -0.21
CA ARG A 59 -8.25 21.75 -1.36
C ARG A 59 -9.30 20.70 -0.97
N GLU A 60 -9.17 20.11 0.21
CA GLU A 60 -10.19 19.20 0.76
C GLU A 60 -11.54 19.89 0.92
N ALA A 61 -11.57 21.09 1.50
CA ALA A 61 -12.82 21.87 1.61
C ALA A 61 -13.42 22.22 0.23
N THR A 62 -12.58 22.39 -0.80
CA THR A 62 -13.04 22.59 -2.19
C THR A 62 -13.57 21.30 -2.79
N PHE A 63 -12.90 20.18 -2.51
CA PHE A 63 -13.32 18.84 -2.94
C PHE A 63 -14.66 18.45 -2.33
N ASN A 64 -14.82 18.57 -1.01
CA ASN A 64 -16.04 18.17 -0.30
C ASN A 64 -17.28 19.00 -0.70
N LYS A 65 -17.09 20.21 -1.27
CA LYS A 65 -18.20 20.98 -1.87
C LYS A 65 -18.73 20.34 -3.15
N GLN A 66 -17.86 19.69 -3.92
CA GLN A 66 -18.20 19.04 -5.17
C GLN A 66 -18.64 17.59 -4.96
N TYR A 67 -17.95 16.86 -4.07
CA TYR A 67 -18.20 15.45 -3.76
C TYR A 67 -18.36 15.28 -2.25
N PRO A 68 -19.52 15.64 -1.68
CA PRO A 68 -19.76 15.56 -0.23
C PRO A 68 -19.82 14.11 0.29
N GLU A 69 -20.20 13.16 -0.56
CA GLU A 69 -20.34 11.74 -0.20
C GLU A 69 -19.00 10.98 -0.19
N ILE A 70 -17.92 11.56 -0.75
CA ILE A 70 -16.61 10.93 -0.80
C ILE A 70 -15.77 11.43 0.38
N GLU A 71 -15.50 10.58 1.35
CA GLU A 71 -14.72 10.93 2.52
C GLU A 71 -13.22 11.02 2.18
N VAL A 72 -12.53 12.04 2.72
CA VAL A 72 -11.08 12.18 2.60
C VAL A 72 -10.38 11.67 3.86
N VAL A 73 -9.76 10.49 3.76
CA VAL A 73 -9.11 9.81 4.88
C VAL A 73 -7.65 10.28 5.03
N ARG A 74 -7.37 10.95 6.17
CA ARG A 74 -6.05 11.45 6.55
C ARG A 74 -5.43 10.64 7.70
N SER A 75 -5.15 9.37 7.46
CA SER A 75 -4.51 8.50 8.46
C SER A 75 -2.98 8.57 8.39
N SER A 76 -2.33 8.90 9.52
CA SER A 76 -0.87 8.84 9.65
C SER A 76 -0.35 7.40 9.63
N LEU A 77 -1.14 6.47 10.18
CA LEU A 77 -0.85 5.04 10.14
C LEU A 77 -0.88 4.51 8.70
N PHE A 78 -1.92 4.84 7.94
CA PHE A 78 -2.00 4.47 6.52
C PHE A 78 -0.84 5.05 5.70
N GLN A 79 -0.44 6.31 5.94
CA GLN A 79 0.74 6.91 5.30
C GLN A 79 2.03 6.17 5.65
N LYS A 80 2.15 5.65 6.88
CA LYS A 80 3.27 4.82 7.33
C LYS A 80 3.29 3.48 6.59
N ILE A 81 2.14 2.81 6.47
CA ILE A 81 1.96 1.58 5.68
C ILE A 81 2.38 1.83 4.23
N CYS A 82 1.81 2.85 3.57
CA CYS A 82 2.17 3.25 2.22
C CYS A 82 3.67 3.48 2.03
N SER A 83 4.32 4.12 3.01
CA SER A 83 5.77 4.39 2.97
C SER A 83 6.61 3.12 3.08
N ARG A 84 6.14 2.11 3.83
CA ARG A 84 6.79 0.80 3.92
C ARG A 84 6.59 -0.01 2.65
N SER A 85 5.35 -0.11 2.16
CA SER A 85 5.01 -0.82 0.93
C SER A 85 5.71 -0.23 -0.29
N ALA A 86 5.83 1.10 -0.39
CA ALA A 86 6.50 1.75 -1.51
C ALA A 86 7.97 1.34 -1.69
N LYS A 87 8.67 0.92 -0.63
CA LYS A 87 10.06 0.44 -0.73
C LYS A 87 10.18 -0.84 -1.54
N VAL A 88 9.18 -1.70 -1.47
CA VAL A 88 9.10 -2.96 -2.24
C VAL A 88 8.57 -2.65 -3.63
N LEU A 89 7.40 -2.02 -3.70
CA LEU A 89 6.68 -1.78 -4.95
C LEU A 89 7.46 -0.96 -5.98
N THR A 90 8.30 -0.01 -5.54
CA THR A 90 9.09 0.83 -6.47
C THR A 90 10.21 0.04 -7.16
N LEU A 91 10.69 -1.04 -6.55
CA LEU A 91 11.75 -1.88 -7.09
C LEU A 91 11.20 -2.96 -8.04
N GLU A 92 9.99 -3.45 -7.76
CA GLU A 92 9.41 -4.60 -8.46
C GLU A 92 8.46 -4.21 -9.59
N ILE A 93 7.68 -3.13 -9.44
CA ILE A 93 6.69 -2.74 -10.44
C ILE A 93 7.36 -2.13 -11.66
N LYS A 94 7.11 -2.75 -12.81
CA LYS A 94 7.51 -2.24 -14.13
C LYS A 94 6.42 -1.34 -14.72
N PRO A 95 6.76 -0.28 -15.49
CA PRO A 95 5.78 0.54 -16.19
C PRO A 95 4.88 -0.29 -17.12
N ASN A 96 3.58 0.00 -17.10
CA ASN A 96 2.53 -0.64 -17.89
C ASN A 96 2.36 -2.16 -17.68
N SER A 97 2.87 -2.71 -16.57
CA SER A 97 2.68 -4.13 -16.24
C SER A 97 1.22 -4.43 -15.90
N THR A 98 0.82 -5.67 -16.14
CA THR A 98 -0.45 -6.25 -15.70
C THR A 98 -0.23 -7.00 -14.39
N ILE A 99 -0.94 -6.60 -13.34
CA ILE A 99 -0.77 -7.10 -11.98
C ILE A 99 -2.04 -7.84 -11.57
N LEU A 100 -1.92 -9.13 -11.26
CA LEU A 100 -3.00 -9.93 -10.70
C LEU A 100 -3.16 -9.60 -9.21
N MET A 101 -4.35 -9.16 -8.83
CA MET A 101 -4.73 -8.87 -7.45
C MET A 101 -5.14 -10.16 -6.72
N PRO A 102 -4.85 -10.32 -5.41
CA PRO A 102 -5.45 -11.36 -4.60
C PRO A 102 -6.95 -11.13 -4.47
N GLU A 103 -7.69 -12.22 -4.23
CA GLU A 103 -9.11 -12.17 -3.90
C GLU A 103 -9.29 -11.47 -2.54
N ASP A 104 -10.31 -10.61 -2.46
CA ASP A 104 -10.81 -9.99 -1.22
C ASP A 104 -9.76 -9.34 -0.30
N ASN A 105 -8.71 -8.72 -0.85
CA ASN A 105 -7.70 -8.02 -0.06
C ASN A 105 -7.74 -6.49 -0.22
N PHE A 106 -8.57 -5.85 0.60
CA PHE A 106 -8.79 -4.40 0.57
C PHE A 106 -7.50 -3.58 0.70
N ILE A 107 -6.60 -3.93 1.63
CA ILE A 107 -5.39 -3.14 1.86
C ILE A 107 -4.46 -3.17 0.64
N CYS A 108 -4.32 -4.33 -0.03
CA CYS A 108 -3.56 -4.44 -1.27
C CYS A 108 -4.19 -3.60 -2.38
N GLU A 109 -5.52 -3.65 -2.54
CA GLU A 109 -6.23 -2.83 -3.53
C GLU A 109 -5.91 -1.35 -3.35
N VAL A 110 -6.11 -0.82 -2.15
CA VAL A 110 -5.87 0.59 -1.86
C VAL A 110 -4.39 0.94 -2.06
N LEU A 111 -3.44 0.07 -1.68
CA LEU A 111 -2.00 0.35 -1.86
C LEU A 111 -1.56 0.41 -3.33
N LEU A 112 -2.12 -0.46 -4.19
CA LEU A 112 -1.76 -0.58 -5.61
C LEU A 112 -2.55 0.38 -6.51
N GLU A 113 -3.73 0.83 -6.10
CA GLU A 113 -4.56 1.79 -6.82
C GLU A 113 -3.80 3.00 -7.41
N PRO A 114 -2.94 3.74 -6.68
CA PRO A 114 -2.17 4.86 -7.22
C PRO A 114 -1.14 4.46 -8.28
N TYR A 115 -0.67 3.21 -8.28
CA TYR A 115 0.32 2.75 -9.25
C TYR A 115 -0.25 2.70 -10.66
N THR A 116 -1.58 2.56 -10.81
CA THR A 116 -2.28 2.70 -12.10
C THR A 116 -2.02 4.06 -12.74
N ARG A 117 -1.79 5.10 -11.93
CA ARG A 117 -1.48 6.46 -12.39
C ARG A 117 0.01 6.79 -12.36
N LYS A 118 0.78 6.21 -11.44
CA LYS A 118 2.24 6.44 -11.37
C LYS A 118 2.98 5.79 -12.54
N TYR A 119 2.60 4.55 -12.85
CA TYR A 119 3.35 3.69 -13.77
C TYR A 119 2.48 3.13 -14.90
N GLY A 120 1.18 3.44 -14.93
CA GLY A 120 0.27 2.93 -15.96
C GLY A 120 -0.07 1.46 -15.81
N VAL A 121 0.13 0.87 -14.61
CA VAL A 121 -0.16 -0.56 -14.39
C VAL A 121 -1.65 -0.84 -14.54
N LYS A 122 -1.96 -2.05 -14.98
CA LYS A 122 -3.33 -2.58 -15.04
C LYS A 122 -3.51 -3.57 -13.90
N LEU A 123 -4.49 -3.34 -13.06
CA LEU A 123 -4.89 -4.29 -12.02
C LEU A 123 -5.95 -5.21 -12.61
N VAL A 124 -5.74 -6.52 -12.55
CA VAL A 124 -6.66 -7.55 -13.02
C VAL A 124 -6.97 -8.51 -11.89
N TYR A 125 -8.12 -9.18 -11.97
CA TYR A 125 -8.59 -10.13 -10.96
C TYR A 125 -8.67 -11.57 -11.50
N GLU A 126 -8.47 -11.74 -12.81
CA GLU A 126 -8.42 -13.02 -13.50
C GLU A 126 -7.67 -12.85 -14.83
N GLY A 127 -7.23 -13.98 -15.41
CA GLY A 127 -6.58 -14.02 -16.73
C GLY A 127 -5.07 -13.81 -16.70
N ASP A 128 -4.51 -13.35 -17.82
CA ASP A 128 -3.07 -13.20 -18.04
C ASP A 128 -2.49 -12.02 -17.23
N TYR A 129 -1.33 -12.24 -16.60
CA TYR A 129 -0.62 -11.25 -15.79
C TYR A 129 0.89 -11.32 -15.98
N ASP A 130 1.57 -10.21 -15.67
CA ASP A 130 3.04 -10.13 -15.62
C ASP A 130 3.57 -10.37 -14.20
N LEU A 131 2.81 -9.92 -13.19
CA LEU A 131 3.15 -10.03 -11.78
C LEU A 131 1.88 -10.41 -10.98
N LYS A 132 2.04 -11.21 -9.93
CA LYS A 132 0.98 -11.56 -9.00
C LYS A 132 1.23 -10.92 -7.65
N VAL A 133 0.21 -10.31 -7.06
CA VAL A 133 0.30 -9.75 -5.71
C VAL A 133 0.13 -10.87 -4.70
N ASN A 134 1.09 -10.98 -3.80
CA ASN A 134 1.04 -11.86 -2.64
C ASN A 134 0.90 -10.98 -1.38
N PRO A 135 -0.18 -11.14 -0.58
CA PRO A 135 -0.46 -10.31 0.58
C PRO A 135 0.40 -10.66 1.82
N LEU A 136 1.46 -11.47 1.67
CA LEU A 136 2.39 -11.81 2.74
C LEU A 136 2.82 -10.58 3.56
N ILE A 137 2.54 -10.62 4.86
CA ILE A 137 2.86 -9.57 5.82
C ILE A 137 4.21 -9.82 6.50
N LEU A 138 4.73 -8.82 7.23
CA LEU A 138 5.99 -8.95 7.95
C LEU A 138 5.98 -10.09 8.98
N ASP A 139 4.87 -10.25 9.69
CA ASP A 139 4.68 -11.27 10.73
C ASP A 139 4.79 -12.68 10.15
N ASP A 140 4.07 -12.98 9.06
CA ASP A 140 4.16 -14.26 8.35
C ASP A 140 5.58 -14.54 7.85
N LYS A 141 6.25 -13.52 7.29
CA LYS A 141 7.63 -13.66 6.81
C LYS A 141 8.59 -14.04 7.95
N VAL A 142 8.42 -13.44 9.13
CA VAL A 142 9.24 -13.73 10.32
C VAL A 142 8.92 -15.11 10.88
N ASN A 143 7.65 -15.47 10.99
CA ASN A 143 7.23 -16.78 11.47
C ASN A 143 7.74 -17.90 10.58
N THR A 144 7.70 -17.74 9.26
CA THR A 144 8.26 -18.70 8.30
C THR A 144 9.77 -18.90 8.49
N ILE A 145 10.51 -17.83 8.80
CA ILE A 145 11.93 -17.92 9.12
C ILE A 145 12.16 -18.71 10.41
N PHE A 146 11.37 -18.45 11.45
CA PHE A 146 11.48 -19.17 12.72
C PHE A 146 11.11 -20.64 12.60
N GLU A 147 10.03 -20.95 11.89
CA GLU A 147 9.60 -22.31 11.58
C GLU A 147 10.75 -23.11 10.94
N GLY A 148 11.39 -22.56 9.89
CA GLY A 148 12.53 -23.19 9.24
C GLY A 148 13.73 -23.40 10.17
N ILE A 149 14.01 -22.45 11.06
CA ILE A 149 15.07 -22.57 12.07
C ILE A 149 14.75 -23.69 13.06
N PHE A 150 13.51 -23.77 13.55
CA PHE A 150 13.09 -24.78 14.53
C PHE A 150 12.97 -26.17 13.94
N ALA A 151 12.57 -26.29 12.67
CA ALA A 151 12.57 -27.55 11.93
C ALA A 151 14.00 -28.02 11.58
N GLY A 152 15.01 -27.16 11.71
CA GLY A 152 16.39 -27.46 11.31
C GLY A 152 16.64 -27.38 9.80
N GLU A 153 15.70 -26.80 9.05
CA GLU A 153 15.78 -26.58 7.60
C GLU A 153 16.58 -25.31 7.24
N GLY A 154 16.73 -24.40 8.20
CA GLY A 154 17.50 -23.17 8.06
C GLY A 154 16.61 -21.96 7.75
N LEU A 155 17.09 -21.06 6.89
CA LEU A 155 16.35 -19.83 6.55
C LEU A 155 15.42 -20.09 5.37
N ASN A 156 14.12 -20.17 5.65
CA ASN A 156 13.08 -20.28 4.62
C ASN A 156 12.77 -18.88 4.07
N LEU A 157 13.38 -18.56 2.93
CA LEU A 157 13.22 -17.28 2.24
C LEU A 157 12.10 -17.39 1.20
N ILE A 158 11.04 -16.61 1.39
CA ILE A 158 9.96 -16.50 0.42
C ILE A 158 10.35 -15.45 -0.61
N ASN A 159 10.63 -15.85 -1.85
CA ASN A 159 10.76 -14.97 -3.00
C ASN A 159 10.43 -15.75 -4.28
N ASN A 160 9.34 -15.36 -4.95
CA ASN A 160 9.01 -15.81 -6.29
C ASN A 160 9.22 -14.66 -7.28
N ASP A 161 9.89 -14.93 -8.41
CA ASP A 161 10.26 -13.90 -9.39
C ASP A 161 9.05 -13.25 -10.10
N ASP A 162 7.90 -13.92 -10.08
CA ASP A 162 6.62 -13.46 -10.64
C ASP A 162 5.65 -12.90 -9.59
N GLU A 163 6.07 -12.83 -8.32
CA GLU A 163 5.26 -12.27 -7.23
C GLU A 163 5.80 -10.92 -6.75
N ILE A 164 4.89 -10.08 -6.27
CA ILE A 164 5.22 -8.87 -5.53
C ILE A 164 4.60 -8.94 -4.15
N TYR A 165 5.30 -8.41 -3.14
CA TYR A 165 4.91 -8.53 -1.73
C TYR A 165 4.69 -7.16 -1.08
N PRO A 166 3.56 -6.45 -1.35
CA PRO A 166 3.35 -5.08 -0.88
C PRO A 166 3.40 -4.92 0.65
N LEU A 167 3.11 -5.98 1.40
CA LEU A 167 2.98 -5.96 2.86
C LEU A 167 4.17 -6.60 3.59
N ALA A 168 5.19 -7.11 2.89
CA ALA A 168 6.31 -7.85 3.49
C ALA A 168 7.13 -7.03 4.52
N ASN A 169 6.96 -5.72 4.57
CA ASN A 169 7.61 -4.80 5.50
C ASN A 169 6.59 -4.05 6.40
N VAL A 170 5.38 -4.58 6.53
CA VAL A 170 4.27 -4.00 7.29
C VAL A 170 3.79 -5.03 8.31
N SER A 171 3.71 -4.65 9.57
CA SER A 171 3.23 -5.55 10.63
C SER A 171 1.72 -5.71 10.61
N LEU A 172 1.25 -6.89 11.01
CA LEU A 172 -0.17 -7.21 11.14
C LEU A 172 -0.90 -6.19 12.01
N ASP A 173 -0.32 -5.83 13.16
CA ASP A 173 -0.91 -4.85 14.08
C ASP A 173 -1.22 -3.50 13.42
N TRP A 174 -0.35 -3.03 12.52
CA TRP A 174 -0.58 -1.75 11.84
C TRP A 174 -1.68 -1.87 10.80
N ILE A 175 -1.73 -3.00 10.10
CA ILE A 175 -2.77 -3.29 9.11
C ILE A 175 -4.11 -3.37 9.82
N ASN A 176 -4.24 -4.22 10.84
CA ASN A 176 -5.49 -4.42 11.56
C ASN A 176 -5.94 -3.17 12.32
N SER A 177 -5.03 -2.41 12.93
CA SER A 177 -5.39 -1.12 13.55
C SER A 177 -5.93 -0.11 12.52
N PHE A 178 -5.45 -0.15 11.28
CA PHE A 178 -5.98 0.71 10.21
C PHE A 178 -7.33 0.21 9.71
N LEU A 179 -7.46 -1.10 9.44
CA LEU A 179 -8.69 -1.73 8.93
C LEU A 179 -9.84 -1.59 9.93
N GLU A 180 -9.59 -1.78 11.23
CA GLU A 180 -10.59 -1.59 12.29
C GLU A 180 -11.15 -0.16 12.30
N VAL A 181 -10.27 0.84 12.24
CA VAL A 181 -10.68 2.25 12.21
C VAL A 181 -11.43 2.58 10.91
N ASP A 182 -11.09 1.92 9.80
CA ASP A 182 -11.73 2.14 8.51
C ASP A 182 -13.04 1.36 8.32
N GLY A 183 -13.37 0.45 9.25
CA GLY A 183 -14.55 -0.40 9.22
C GLY A 183 -14.46 -1.58 8.25
N GLN A 184 -13.25 -2.07 7.98
CA GLN A 184 -12.96 -3.17 7.08
C GLN A 184 -12.68 -4.46 7.84
N ASP A 185 -12.80 -5.61 7.16
CA ASP A 185 -12.45 -6.90 7.71
C ASP A 185 -10.96 -6.98 8.05
N LEU A 186 -10.65 -7.62 9.18
CA LEU A 186 -9.29 -7.77 9.67
C LEU A 186 -8.54 -8.83 8.87
N MET A 187 -7.23 -8.65 8.72
CA MET A 187 -6.35 -9.70 8.21
C MET A 187 -5.97 -10.68 9.31
N GLU A 188 -5.74 -11.92 8.91
CA GLU A 188 -5.18 -12.97 9.75
C GLU A 188 -3.75 -13.27 9.33
N CYS A 189 -2.97 -13.81 10.27
CA CYS A 189 -1.66 -14.37 10.00
C CYS A 189 -1.86 -15.73 9.31
N GLU A 190 -1.31 -15.93 8.11
CA GLU A 190 -1.44 -17.21 7.41
C GLU A 190 -0.58 -18.32 8.03
N ASN A 191 0.58 -17.95 8.61
CA ASN A 191 1.44 -18.91 9.28
C ASN A 191 0.86 -19.33 10.65
N ASN A 192 0.48 -20.61 10.73
CA ASN A 192 -0.16 -21.22 11.90
C ASN A 192 0.80 -22.09 12.74
N ASP A 193 2.13 -21.92 12.62
CA ASP A 193 3.06 -22.67 13.46
C ASP A 193 3.05 -22.13 14.90
N ASP A 194 2.52 -22.92 15.83
CA ASP A 194 2.34 -22.52 17.24
C ASP A 194 3.66 -22.11 17.92
N LEU A 195 4.77 -22.77 17.57
CA LEU A 195 6.07 -22.51 18.19
C LEU A 195 6.67 -21.19 17.68
N ALA A 196 6.63 -20.96 16.37
CA ALA A 196 7.04 -19.71 15.74
C ALA A 196 6.21 -18.54 16.25
N ASN A 197 4.89 -18.70 16.31
CA ASN A 197 3.96 -17.68 16.83
C ASN A 197 4.25 -17.35 18.30
N SER A 198 4.34 -18.37 19.16
CA SER A 198 4.66 -18.19 20.59
C SER A 198 6.02 -17.50 20.80
N PHE A 199 7.02 -17.85 19.98
CA PHE A 199 8.34 -17.23 20.08
C PHE A 199 8.33 -15.77 19.59
N SER A 200 7.60 -15.48 18.52
CA SER A 200 7.39 -14.12 18.02
C SER A 200 6.69 -13.23 19.06
N GLU A 201 5.68 -13.74 19.75
CA GLU A 201 5.02 -13.03 20.86
C GLU A 201 6.00 -12.72 21.99
N PHE A 202 6.77 -13.72 22.44
CA PHE A 202 7.79 -13.52 23.47
C PHE A 202 8.82 -12.45 23.08
N LEU A 203 9.27 -12.45 21.82
CA LEU A 203 10.24 -11.46 21.34
C LEU A 203 9.66 -10.06 21.19
N ASN A 204 8.36 -9.90 20.92
CA ASN A 204 7.74 -8.57 20.90
C ASN A 204 7.87 -7.88 22.26
N ASP A 205 7.70 -8.63 23.35
CA ASP A 205 7.80 -8.10 24.72
C ASP A 205 9.23 -7.69 25.09
N VAL A 206 10.23 -8.42 24.58
CA VAL A 206 11.64 -8.22 24.93
C VAL A 206 12.32 -7.21 23.99
N ALA A 207 11.98 -7.25 22.70
CA ALA A 207 12.65 -6.50 21.64
C ALA A 207 11.64 -6.09 20.54
N PRO A 208 10.95 -4.95 20.67
CA PRO A 208 9.86 -4.56 19.76
C PRO A 208 10.22 -4.39 18.28
N GLN A 209 11.51 -4.31 17.95
CA GLN A 209 12.02 -4.16 16.58
C GLN A 209 12.62 -5.46 16.02
N PHE A 210 12.37 -6.60 16.68
CA PHE A 210 13.00 -7.86 16.28
C PHE A 210 12.59 -8.29 14.88
N LYS A 211 11.32 -8.07 14.49
CA LYS A 211 10.79 -8.48 13.18
C LYS A 211 11.60 -7.90 12.03
N GLU A 212 11.84 -6.58 12.04
CA GLU A 212 12.68 -5.95 11.02
C GLU A 212 14.14 -6.41 11.07
N ASN A 213 14.67 -6.69 12.26
CA ASN A 213 16.04 -7.18 12.43
C ASN A 213 16.21 -8.60 11.90
N VAL A 214 15.24 -9.48 12.14
CA VAL A 214 15.23 -10.87 11.63
C VAL A 214 15.21 -10.85 10.11
N VAL A 215 14.30 -10.10 9.49
CA VAL A 215 14.24 -9.98 8.03
C VAL A 215 15.55 -9.40 7.47
N SER A 216 16.06 -8.31 8.05
CA SER A 216 17.31 -7.70 7.57
C SER A 216 18.52 -8.63 7.69
N ALA A 217 18.60 -9.41 8.78
CA ALA A 217 19.65 -10.40 8.97
C ALA A 217 19.52 -11.55 7.96
N SER A 218 18.31 -12.01 7.72
CA SER A 218 18.00 -13.07 6.74
C SER A 218 18.39 -12.65 5.32
N ASP A 219 17.96 -11.45 4.89
CA ASP A 219 18.29 -10.89 3.57
C ASP A 219 19.82 -10.72 3.40
N PHE A 220 20.54 -10.33 4.45
CA PHE A 220 22.01 -10.22 4.41
C PHE A 220 22.71 -11.57 4.25
N ILE A 221 22.20 -12.61 4.91
CA ILE A 221 22.74 -13.98 4.79
C ILE A 221 22.49 -14.49 3.36
N ASP A 222 21.28 -14.30 2.82
CA ASP A 222 20.93 -14.69 1.45
C ASP A 222 21.86 -14.05 0.42
N MET A 223 22.04 -12.72 0.51
CA MET A 223 22.94 -11.99 -0.37
C MET A 223 24.38 -12.55 -0.33
N LYS A 224 24.86 -12.94 0.85
CA LYS A 224 26.20 -13.54 0.99
C LYS A 224 26.29 -14.95 0.43
N LEU A 225 25.22 -15.74 0.50
CA LEU A 225 25.18 -17.08 -0.08
C LEU A 225 25.16 -17.01 -1.61
N LYS A 226 24.35 -16.12 -2.19
CA LYS A 226 24.29 -15.89 -3.64
C LYS A 226 25.62 -15.43 -4.24
N ASN A 227 26.38 -14.60 -3.52
CA ASN A 227 27.69 -14.12 -3.98
C ASN A 227 28.84 -15.15 -3.84
N LYS A 228 28.60 -16.31 -3.23
CA LYS A 228 29.60 -17.37 -3.08
C LYS A 228 29.49 -18.49 -4.12
N ASN A 229 28.37 -18.53 -4.85
CA ASN A 229 28.12 -19.47 -5.95
C ASN A 229 28.35 -18.79 -7.30
#